data_AF-A0A0B3AMP0-F1
#
_entry.id   AF-A0A0B3AMP0-F1
#
_cell.length_a   1.000
_cell.length_b   1.000
_cell.length_c   1.000
_cell.angle_alpha   90.00
_cell.angle_beta   90.00
_cell.angle_gamma   90.00
#
_symmetry.space_group_name_H-M   'P 1'
#
loop_
_entity.id
_entity.type
_entity.pdbx_description
1 polymer ?
#
loop_
_entity_poly.entity_id
_entity_poly.type
_entity_poly.pdbx_seq_one_letter_code
_entity_poly.pdbx_strand_id
1 'polypeptide(L)'
;MQNQENLFTAFAELEIEVEEVLLITMLMFKYMPAHIDVLYPEDLQLTNHELNDILNELTRRLHGYDEVARIIQSEKAILERKLKELTKK
;
A
#
# COMPACT_ATOMS: atom_id res chain seq x y z
N MET A 1 3.75 19.51 -14.71
CA MET A 1 4.64 19.29 -13.54
C MET A 1 6.02 19.76 -13.97
N GLN A 2 6.28 21.06 -13.90
CA GLN A 2 7.57 21.67 -14.23
C GLN A 2 8.01 22.48 -13.00
N ASN A 3 9.29 22.35 -12.65
CA ASN A 3 10.03 22.93 -11.52
C ASN A 3 9.86 22.30 -10.13
N GLN A 4 10.49 21.14 -9.94
CA GLN A 4 11.00 20.69 -8.64
C GLN A 4 12.54 20.73 -8.66
N GLU A 5 13.11 21.92 -8.87
CA GLU A 5 14.55 22.11 -8.66
C GLU A 5 14.81 21.93 -7.15
N ASN A 6 15.62 20.92 -6.79
CA ASN A 6 16.05 20.52 -5.43
C ASN A 6 15.22 19.45 -4.70
N LEU A 7 14.48 18.56 -5.39
CA LEU A 7 14.06 17.30 -4.75
C LEU A 7 15.20 16.29 -4.79
N PHE A 8 15.78 15.98 -3.64
CA PHE A 8 16.75 14.91 -3.49
C PHE A 8 16.02 13.66 -3.01
N THR A 9 16.16 12.56 -3.74
CA THR A 9 15.75 11.22 -3.29
C THR A 9 16.96 10.52 -2.69
N ALA A 10 16.75 9.85 -1.56
CA ALA A 10 17.76 9.01 -0.93
C ALA A 10 17.12 7.67 -0.58
N PHE A 11 17.90 6.59 -0.71
CA PHE A 11 17.53 5.30 -0.16
C PHE A 11 17.96 5.27 1.30
N ALA A 12 17.06 4.80 2.16
CA ALA A 12 17.34 4.57 3.57
C ALA A 12 17.04 3.11 3.87
N GLU A 13 18.01 2.43 4.47
CA GLU A 13 17.85 1.09 5.01
C GLU A 13 17.65 1.21 6.52
N LEU A 14 16.76 0.39 7.06
CA LEU A 14 16.42 0.38 8.46
C LEU A 14 16.34 -1.06 8.94
N GLU A 15 17.10 -1.37 9.98
CA GLU A 15 16.99 -2.63 10.72
C GLU A 15 16.14 -2.38 11.97
N ILE A 16 15.13 -3.23 12.17
CA ILE A 16 14.22 -3.15 13.32
C ILE A 16 14.03 -4.54 13.92
N GLU A 17 13.95 -4.59 15.24
CA GLU A 17 13.52 -5.77 15.98
C GLU A 17 12.06 -5.55 16.42
N VAL A 18 11.23 -6.56 16.18
CA VAL A 18 9.80 -6.51 16.52
C VAL A 18 9.40 -7.82 17.18
N GLU A 19 8.52 -7.74 18.17
CA GLU A 19 8.09 -8.91 18.95
C GLU A 19 7.03 -9.74 18.21
N GLU A 20 6.19 -9.11 17.39
CA GLU A 20 5.05 -9.74 16.71
C GLU A 20 5.14 -9.59 15.19
N VAL A 21 4.89 -10.68 14.45
CA VAL A 21 4.85 -10.68 12.98
C VAL A 21 3.74 -9.77 12.43
N LEU A 22 2.67 -9.55 13.20
CA LEU A 22 1.61 -8.62 12.83
C LEU A 22 2.12 -7.16 12.71
N LEU A 23 3.11 -6.76 13.53
CA LEU A 23 3.71 -5.43 13.45
C LEU A 23 4.45 -5.23 12.12
N ILE A 24 5.14 -6.26 11.62
CA ILE A 24 5.78 -6.24 10.30
C ILE A 24 4.71 -5.94 9.26
N THR A 25 3.61 -6.72 9.25
CA THR A 25 2.49 -6.56 8.32
C THR A 25 1.91 -5.14 8.35
N MET A 26 1.70 -4.57 9.54
CA MET A 26 1.23 -3.19 9.68
C MET A 26 2.22 -2.16 9.14
N LEU A 27 3.53 -2.37 9.35
CA LEU A 27 4.57 -1.52 8.78
C LEU A 27 4.55 -1.57 7.25
N MET A 28 4.38 -2.75 6.65
CA MET A 28 4.23 -2.91 5.20
C MET A 28 3.11 -2.02 4.66
N PHE A 29 1.91 -2.12 5.23
CA PHE A 29 0.75 -1.40 4.71
C PHE A 29 0.73 0.09 5.03
N LYS A 30 1.44 0.53 6.09
CA LYS A 30 1.45 1.94 6.49
C LYS A 30 2.52 2.74 5.74
N TYR A 31 3.71 2.15 5.57
CA TYR A 31 4.86 2.86 5.00
C TYR A 31 5.18 2.41 3.58
N MET A 32 4.61 1.29 3.12
CA MET A 32 4.79 0.74 1.77
C MET A 32 6.28 0.72 1.36
N PRO A 33 7.17 0.09 2.15
CA PRO A 33 8.58 0.00 1.79
C PRO A 33 8.74 -0.76 0.48
N ALA A 34 9.78 -0.42 -0.28
CA ALA A 34 10.05 -1.09 -1.55
C ALA A 34 10.49 -2.55 -1.37
N HIS A 35 11.10 -2.88 -0.23
CA HIS A 35 11.60 -4.21 0.08
C HIS A 35 11.64 -4.42 1.60
N ILE A 36 11.44 -5.67 2.04
CA ILE A 36 11.60 -6.11 3.42
C ILE A 36 12.36 -7.42 3.38
N ASP A 37 13.35 -7.53 4.25
CA ASP A 37 14.15 -8.74 4.47
C ASP A 37 14.06 -9.15 5.94
N VAL A 38 13.79 -10.43 6.20
CA VAL A 38 13.68 -10.97 7.57
C VAL A 38 14.97 -11.70 7.89
N LEU A 39 15.80 -11.09 8.75
CA LEU A 39 17.12 -11.61 9.07
C LEU A 39 17.09 -12.77 10.08
N TYR A 40 16.13 -12.74 11.02
CA TYR A 40 15.97 -13.75 12.07
C TYR A 40 14.53 -13.70 12.63
N PRO A 41 13.96 -14.84 13.08
CA PRO A 41 14.48 -16.20 12.99
C PRO A 41 14.37 -16.82 11.59
N GLU A 42 15.12 -17.89 11.34
CA GLU A 42 15.03 -18.66 10.09
C GLU A 42 13.66 -19.34 9.94
N ASP A 43 13.13 -19.88 11.05
CA ASP A 43 11.79 -20.48 11.11
C ASP A 43 10.81 -19.57 11.87
N LEU A 44 9.70 -19.22 11.22
CA LEU A 44 8.59 -18.51 11.85
C LEU A 44 7.48 -19.49 12.25
N GLN A 45 7.21 -19.59 13.54
CA GLN A 45 6.08 -20.36 14.07
C GLN A 45 4.89 -19.44 14.31
N LEU A 46 3.82 -19.64 13.56
CA LEU A 46 2.59 -18.87 13.70
C LEU A 46 1.46 -19.78 14.18
N THR A 47 0.73 -19.33 15.17
CA THR A 47 -0.54 -19.93 15.55
C THR A 47 -1.61 -19.60 14.52
N ASN A 48 -2.69 -20.39 14.49
CA ASN A 48 -3.85 -20.09 13.63
C ASN A 48 -4.45 -18.71 13.93
N HIS A 49 -4.36 -18.23 15.18
CA HIS A 49 -4.87 -16.92 15.56
C HIS A 49 -4.05 -15.80 14.93
N GLU A 50 -2.73 -15.84 15.04
CA GLU A 50 -1.84 -14.83 14.46
C GLU A 50 -1.92 -14.82 12.93
N LEU A 51 -2.00 -16.00 12.32
CA LEU A 51 -2.20 -16.11 10.88
C LEU A 51 -3.53 -15.49 10.45
N ASN A 52 -4.61 -15.76 11.18
CA ASN A 52 -5.91 -15.14 10.92
C ASN A 52 -5.85 -13.61 11.02
N ASP A 53 -5.15 -13.06 12.01
CA ASP A 53 -5.03 -11.62 12.20
C ASP A 53 -4.28 -10.96 11.03
N ILE A 54 -3.17 -11.56 10.59
CA ILE A 54 -2.41 -11.11 9.41
C ILE A 54 -3.29 -11.14 8.15
N LEU A 55 -3.99 -12.26 7.90
CA LEU A 55 -4.82 -12.43 6.71
C LEU A 55 -6.04 -11.48 6.71
N ASN A 56 -6.62 -11.23 7.88
CA ASN A 56 -7.73 -10.29 8.03
C ASN A 56 -7.29 -8.85 7.78
N GLU A 57 -6.11 -8.45 8.29
CA GLU A 57 -5.57 -7.11 8.03
C GLU A 57 -5.23 -6.93 6.54
N LEU A 58 -4.61 -7.93 5.90
CA LEU A 58 -4.38 -7.93 4.45
C LEU A 58 -5.69 -7.76 3.67
N THR A 59 -6.71 -8.56 4.00
CA THR A 59 -8.03 -8.52 3.36
C THR A 59 -8.69 -7.16 3.53
N ARG A 60 -8.62 -6.57 4.73
CA ARG A 60 -9.14 -5.23 5.03
C ARG A 60 -8.46 -4.15 4.17
N ARG A 61 -7.14 -4.22 4.01
CA ARG A 61 -6.36 -3.27 3.20
C ARG A 61 -6.70 -3.38 1.73
N LEU A 62 -6.77 -4.61 1.20
CA LEU A 62 -7.14 -4.86 -0.19
C LEU A 62 -8.55 -4.37 -0.51
N HIS A 63 -9.52 -4.61 0.38
CA HIS A 63 -10.87 -4.07 0.22
C HIS A 63 -10.90 -2.55 0.18
N GLY A 64 -10.12 -1.88 1.03
CA GLY A 64 -9.99 -0.42 0.99
C GLY A 64 -9.43 0.09 -0.34
N TYR A 65 -8.39 -0.54 -0.88
CA TYR A 65 -7.82 -0.16 -2.18
C TYR A 65 -8.79 -0.39 -3.34
N ASP A 66 -9.50 -1.51 -3.33
CA ASP A 66 -10.50 -1.87 -4.34
C ASP A 66 -11.68 -0.87 -4.34
N GLU A 67 -12.11 -0.41 -3.17
CA GLU A 67 -13.11 0.66 -3.05
C GLU A 67 -12.62 1.98 -3.67
N VAL A 68 -11.41 2.41 -3.33
CA VAL A 68 -10.81 3.63 -3.91
C VAL A 68 -10.69 3.51 -5.44
N ALA A 69 -10.24 2.36 -5.93
CA ALA A 69 -10.12 2.11 -7.36
C ALA A 69 -11.47 2.19 -8.08
N ARG A 70 -12.55 1.64 -7.49
CA ARG A 70 -13.91 1.75 -8.05
C ARG A 70 -14.41 3.18 -8.14
N ILE A 71 -14.17 3.98 -7.09
CA ILE A 71 -14.56 5.40 -7.07
C ILE A 71 -13.83 6.14 -8.19
N ILE A 72 -12.50 5.98 -8.28
CA ILE A 72 -11.68 6.61 -9.32
C ILE A 72 -12.15 6.20 -10.73
N GLN A 73 -12.45 4.93 -10.96
CA GLN A 73 -12.96 4.47 -12.26
C GLN A 73 -14.30 5.14 -12.61
N SER A 74 -15.19 5.28 -11.63
CA SER A 74 -16.49 5.92 -11.81
C SER A 74 -16.35 7.41 -12.11
N GLU A 75 -15.53 8.13 -11.34
CA GLU A 75 -15.23 9.54 -11.56
C GLU A 75 -14.56 9.78 -12.91
N LYS A 76 -13.57 8.95 -13.27
CA LYS A 76 -12.91 8.99 -14.57
C LYS A 76 -13.92 8.86 -15.71
N ALA A 77 -14.85 7.91 -15.64
CA ALA A 77 -15.88 7.73 -16.66
C ALA A 77 -16.79 8.97 -16.80
N ILE A 78 -17.15 9.62 -15.69
CA ILE A 78 -17.94 10.86 -15.71
C ILE A 78 -17.14 12.01 -16.34
N LEU A 79 -15.88 12.18 -15.95
CA LEU A 79 -15.00 13.22 -16.46
C LEU A 79 -14.75 13.06 -17.96
N GLU A 80 -14.49 11.83 -18.42
CA GLU A 80 -14.32 11.53 -19.85
C GLU A 80 -15.56 11.86 -20.68
N ARG A 81 -16.77 11.62 -20.14
CA ARG A 81 -18.04 12.00 -20.80
C ARG A 81 -18.16 13.52 -20.93
N LYS A 82 -17.96 14.26 -19.83
CA LYS A 82 -18.03 15.73 -19.83
C LYS A 82 -16.98 16.35 -20.75
N LEU A 83 -15.77 15.81 -20.76
CA LEU A 83 -14.70 16.30 -21.64
C LEU A 83 -15.06 16.14 -23.12
N LYS A 84 -15.65 14.99 -23.49
CA LYS A 84 -16.14 14.75 -24.87
C LYS A 84 -17.26 15.69 -25.26
N GLU A 85 -18.16 16.05 -24.34
CA GLU A 85 -19.22 17.04 -24.60
C GLU A 85 -18.65 18.43 -24.85
N LEU A 86 -17.65 18.85 -24.08
CA LEU A 86 -17.02 20.17 -24.20
C LEU A 86 -16.12 20.31 -25.43
N THR A 87 -15.46 19.22 -25.86
CA THR A 87 -14.56 19.20 -27.03
C THR A 87 -15.27 18.94 -28.35
N LYS A 88 -16.56 18.58 -28.35
CA LYS A 88 -17.39 18.43 -29.57
C LYS A 88 -18.01 19.74 -30.07
N LYS A 89 -17.36 20.89 -29.80
CA LYS A 89 -17.60 22.13 -30.56
C LYS A 89 -16.61 22.23 -31.71
#